data_AF-A0A182NG54-F1
#
_entry.id   AF-A0A182NG54-F1
#
_cell.length_a   1.000
_cell.length_b   1.000
_cell.length_c   1.000
_cell.angle_alpha   90.00
_cell.angle_beta   90.00
_cell.angle_gamma   90.00
#
_symmetry.space_group_name_H-M   'P 1'
#
loop_
_entity.id
_entity.type
_entity.pdbx_description
1 polymer ?
#
loop_
_entity_poly.entity_id
_entity_poly.type
_entity_poly.pdbx_seq_one_letter_code
_entity_poly.pdbx_strand_id
1 'polypeptide(L)'
;MIVKTKTVYALVCVFLVAVVDDVYTDHSHIAGKFTMLSSSRVYVGGAVNPRALLGARVHNNFVGCLRKVEFSADTLRLNLIDLARTGSKLIQVAGRVDYTCPSGDPQDPVTFTTRESYLVSVSVLTVVGLFLG
;
A
#
# COMPACT_ATOMS: atom_id res chain seq x y z
N MET A 1 -7.60 3.24 9.12
CA MET A 1 -7.91 2.53 7.87
C MET A 1 -6.97 1.34 7.67
N ILE A 2 -7.35 0.19 8.22
CA ILE A 2 -6.73 -1.10 7.89
C ILE A 2 -7.66 -1.76 6.89
N VAL A 3 -7.29 -1.78 5.60
CA VAL A 3 -8.05 -2.53 4.60
C VAL A 3 -7.67 -4.00 4.75
N LYS A 4 -8.52 -4.78 5.42
CA LYS A 4 -8.37 -6.24 5.45
C LYS A 4 -9.13 -6.79 4.25
N THR A 5 -8.40 -7.25 3.25
CA THR A 5 -8.93 -8.08 2.17
C THR A 5 -8.89 -9.53 2.62
N LYS A 6 -10.06 -10.15 2.80
CA LYS A 6 -10.17 -11.61 2.97
C LYS A 6 -10.67 -12.21 1.67
N THR A 7 -9.88 -13.11 1.10
CA THR A 7 -10.30 -13.97 0.00
C THR A 7 -10.89 -15.23 0.61
N VAL A 8 -12.19 -15.45 0.41
CA VAL A 8 -12.87 -16.69 0.86
C VAL A 8 -13.22 -17.49 -0.39
N TYR A 9 -12.65 -18.68 -0.52
CA TYR A 9 -12.87 -19.57 -1.65
C TYR A 9 -14.14 -20.40 -1.43
N ALA A 10 -15.23 -20.03 -2.10
CA ALA A 10 -16.43 -20.87 -2.20
C ALA A 10 -16.62 -21.29 -3.68
N LEU A 11 -16.23 -22.53 -3.98
CA LEU A 11 -16.61 -23.34 -5.16
C LEU A 11 -17.14 -22.59 -6.40
N VAL A 12 -16.23 -22.03 -7.21
CA VAL A 12 -16.42 -21.46 -8.58
C VAL A 12 -16.62 -19.92 -8.66
N CYS A 13 -16.36 -19.15 -7.61
CA CYS A 13 -16.27 -17.69 -7.73
C CYS A 13 -15.28 -17.09 -6.72
N VAL A 14 -14.43 -16.16 -7.16
CA VAL A 14 -13.56 -15.40 -6.25
C VAL A 14 -14.40 -14.30 -5.59
N PHE A 15 -14.68 -14.49 -4.30
CA PHE A 15 -15.36 -13.51 -3.46
C PHE A 15 -14.33 -12.56 -2.83
N LEU A 16 -14.60 -11.27 -2.91
CA LEU A 16 -13.82 -10.20 -2.31
C LEU A 16 -14.62 -9.59 -1.17
N VAL A 17 -14.02 -9.56 0.02
CA VAL A 17 -14.53 -8.82 1.17
C VAL A 17 -13.54 -7.72 1.51
N ALA A 18 -14.00 -6.48 1.51
CA ALA A 18 -13.25 -5.33 2.00
C ALA A 18 -13.89 -4.84 3.29
N VAL A 19 -13.10 -4.75 4.36
CA VAL A 19 -13.54 -4.24 5.66
C VAL A 19 -12.75 -2.98 6.01
N VAL A 20 -13.47 -1.93 6.39
CA VAL A 20 -12.91 -0.65 6.85
C VAL A 20 -13.34 -0.41 8.29
N ASP A 21 -12.33 -0.34 9.17
CA ASP A 21 -12.45 -0.04 10.60
C ASP A 21 -13.50 -0.89 11.35
N ASP A 22 -13.78 -2.10 10.85
CA ASP A 22 -14.76 -3.07 11.38
C ASP A 22 -16.24 -2.62 11.35
N VAL A 23 -16.51 -1.44 10.79
CA VAL A 23 -17.85 -0.86 10.70
C VAL A 23 -18.41 -1.02 9.29
N TYR A 24 -17.57 -0.79 8.28
CA TYR A 24 -18.01 -0.84 6.90
C TYR A 24 -17.47 -2.11 6.25
N THR A 25 -18.38 -2.91 5.71
CA THR A 25 -18.05 -4.15 4.98
C THR A 25 -18.66 -4.08 3.60
N ASP A 26 -17.83 -4.32 2.58
CA ASP A 26 -18.26 -4.37 1.19
C ASP A 26 -17.88 -5.70 0.57
N HIS A 27 -18.81 -6.24 -0.22
CA HIS A 27 -18.80 -7.60 -0.73
C HIS A 27 -18.88 -7.53 -2.26
N SER A 28 -17.95 -8.20 -2.93
CA SER A 28 -17.84 -8.16 -4.40
C SER A 28 -17.36 -9.47 -4.96
N HIS A 29 -17.55 -9.67 -6.27
CA HIS A 29 -17.14 -10.88 -6.98
C HIS A 29 -16.34 -10.53 -8.23
N ILE A 30 -15.33 -11.32 -8.54
CA ILE A 30 -14.58 -11.19 -9.79
C ILE A 30 -15.27 -12.02 -10.88
N ALA A 31 -15.55 -11.39 -12.02
CA ALA A 31 -16.09 -12.09 -13.19
C ALA A 31 -15.00 -12.95 -13.86
N GLY A 32 -15.30 -14.23 -14.10
CA GLY A 32 -14.44 -15.15 -14.85
C GLY A 32 -14.34 -16.54 -14.23
N LYS A 33 -13.68 -17.46 -14.93
CA LYS A 33 -13.47 -18.86 -14.51
C LYS A 33 -12.07 -19.07 -13.91
N PHE A 34 -11.62 -18.16 -13.07
CA PHE A 34 -10.31 -18.24 -12.44
C PHE A 34 -10.50 -18.66 -10.98
N THR A 35 -9.70 -19.62 -10.53
CA THR A 35 -9.72 -20.13 -9.14
C THR A 35 -8.55 -19.60 -8.31
N MET A 36 -7.53 -19.02 -8.95
CA MET A 36 -6.30 -18.57 -8.30
C MET A 36 -5.88 -17.18 -8.78
N LEU A 37 -5.43 -16.34 -7.85
CA LEU A 37 -4.80 -15.06 -8.13
C LEU A 37 -3.29 -15.23 -7.94
N SER A 38 -2.54 -15.07 -9.02
CA SER A 38 -1.07 -15.08 -8.97
C SER A 38 -0.56 -13.65 -9.13
N SER A 39 0.30 -13.21 -8.21
CA SER A 39 1.01 -11.94 -8.33
C SER A 39 2.49 -12.16 -8.03
N SER A 40 3.36 -11.64 -8.89
CA SER A 40 4.82 -11.70 -8.74
C SER A 40 5.37 -10.58 -7.87
N ARG A 41 4.62 -9.47 -7.72
CA ARG A 41 5.06 -8.28 -6.98
C ARG A 41 3.91 -7.65 -6.21
N VAL A 42 4.21 -7.21 -5.00
CA VAL A 42 3.28 -6.43 -4.17
C VAL A 42 3.92 -5.09 -3.85
N TYR A 43 3.15 -4.01 -3.97
CA TYR A 43 3.62 -2.65 -3.69
C TYR A 43 2.83 -2.04 -2.53
N VAL A 44 3.53 -1.40 -1.60
CA VAL A 44 2.95 -0.70 -0.44
C VAL A 44 3.42 0.76 -0.45
N GLY A 45 2.48 1.68 -0.22
CA GLY A 45 2.73 3.13 -0.21
C GLY A 45 2.77 3.77 -1.60
N GLY A 46 3.08 3.02 -2.66
CA GLY A 46 3.08 3.55 -4.01
C GLY A 46 3.85 2.67 -4.99
N ALA A 47 4.18 3.20 -6.16
CA ALA A 47 5.11 2.57 -7.09
C ALA A 47 6.09 3.61 -7.67
N VAL A 48 7.24 3.13 -8.16
CA VAL A 48 8.21 3.97 -8.87
C VAL A 48 7.57 4.59 -10.11
N ASN A 49 6.73 3.81 -10.80
CA ASN A 49 5.92 4.29 -11.91
C ASN A 49 4.45 3.89 -11.70
N PRO A 50 3.65 4.73 -11.03
CA PRO A 50 2.26 4.41 -10.73
C PRO A 50 1.38 4.33 -11.99
N ARG A 51 1.79 4.94 -13.12
CA ARG A 51 1.05 4.82 -14.40
C ARG A 51 1.25 3.48 -15.09
N ALA A 52 2.30 2.75 -14.74
CA ALA A 52 2.54 1.41 -15.28
C ALA A 52 1.72 0.34 -14.56
N LEU A 53 1.05 0.67 -13.45
CA LEU A 53 0.21 -0.27 -12.70
C LEU A 53 -1.13 -0.45 -13.39
N LEU A 54 -1.35 -1.65 -13.93
CA LEU A 54 -2.62 -2.04 -14.53
C LEU A 54 -3.73 -2.03 -13.46
N GLY A 55 -4.86 -1.40 -13.77
CA GLY A 55 -6.03 -1.34 -12.89
C GLY A 55 -5.97 -0.27 -11.78
N ALA A 56 -4.87 0.48 -11.65
CA ALA A 56 -4.80 1.59 -10.72
C ALA A 56 -5.70 2.75 -11.20
N ARG A 57 -6.67 3.18 -10.37
CA ARG A 57 -7.48 4.39 -10.68
C ARG A 57 -6.73 5.68 -10.35
N VAL A 58 -5.87 5.66 -9.34
CA VAL A 58 -5.09 6.81 -8.87
C VAL A 58 -3.62 6.55 -9.17
N HIS A 59 -2.97 7.55 -9.76
CA HIS A 59 -1.60 7.44 -10.26
C HIS A 59 -0.62 8.27 -9.41
N ASN A 60 -0.97 8.49 -8.15
CA ASN A 60 -0.17 9.20 -7.16
C ASN A 60 0.21 8.24 -6.04
N ASN A 61 1.35 8.47 -5.41
CA ASN A 61 1.76 7.69 -4.25
C ASN A 61 1.05 8.18 -2.99
N PHE A 62 0.94 7.28 -2.03
CA PHE A 62 0.31 7.55 -0.76
C PHE A 62 1.18 8.51 0.07
N VAL A 63 0.54 9.54 0.63
CA VAL A 63 1.17 10.47 1.56
C VAL A 63 0.48 10.31 2.90
N GLY A 64 1.23 9.85 3.90
CA GLY A 64 0.73 9.61 5.25
C GLY A 64 1.38 8.40 5.90
N CYS A 65 0.81 7.96 7.02
CA CYS A 65 1.31 6.81 7.76
C CYS A 65 0.50 5.54 7.46
N LEU A 66 1.20 4.47 7.10
CA LEU A 66 0.63 3.12 7.07
C LEU A 66 1.10 2.35 8.31
N ARG A 67 0.19 1.58 8.91
CA ARG A 67 0.49 0.77 10.10
C ARG A 67 -0.10 -0.62 9.94
N LYS A 68 0.59 -1.64 10.49
CA LYS A 68 0.14 -3.04 10.53
C LYS A 68 -0.27 -3.58 9.16
N VAL A 69 0.59 -3.38 8.15
CA VAL A 69 0.36 -3.90 6.80
C VAL A 69 0.84 -5.34 6.73
N GLU A 70 -0.09 -6.27 6.50
CA GLU A 70 0.18 -7.70 6.44
C GLU A 70 -0.40 -8.30 5.16
N PHE A 71 0.34 -9.23 4.56
CA PHE A 71 -0.12 -10.06 3.46
C PHE A 71 -0.26 -11.50 3.95
N SER A 72 -1.45 -12.08 3.82
CA SER A 72 -1.75 -13.45 4.21
C SER A 72 -2.36 -14.20 3.03
N ALA A 73 -1.74 -15.31 2.62
CA ALA A 73 -2.23 -16.19 1.57
C ALA A 73 -1.98 -17.66 1.98
N ASP A 74 -3.03 -18.47 2.04
CA ASP A 74 -2.99 -19.88 2.45
C ASP A 74 -2.15 -20.13 3.72
N THR A 75 -0.92 -20.63 3.56
CA THR A 75 0.04 -20.92 4.66
C THR A 75 1.06 -19.82 4.90
N LEU A 76 1.10 -18.80 4.05
CA LEU A 76 2.06 -17.71 4.10
C LEU A 76 1.45 -16.49 4.79
N ARG A 77 2.14 -15.98 5.82
CA ARG A 77 1.83 -14.69 6.47
C ARG A 77 3.08 -13.83 6.54
N LEU A 78 3.00 -12.64 5.96
CA LEU A 78 4.11 -11.71 5.85
C LEU A 78 3.71 -10.34 6.39
N ASN A 79 4.36 -9.93 7.47
CA ASN A 79 4.26 -8.56 7.95
C ASN A 79 5.24 -7.68 7.16
N LEU A 80 4.69 -6.93 6.21
CA LEU A 80 5.48 -6.18 5.22
C LEU A 80 6.27 -5.04 5.87
N ILE A 81 5.73 -4.43 6.94
CA ILE A 81 6.41 -3.35 7.66
C ILE A 81 7.62 -3.88 8.43
N ASP A 82 7.48 -5.02 9.10
CA ASP A 82 8.59 -5.63 9.84
C ASP A 82 9.68 -6.18 8.91
N LEU A 83 9.29 -6.74 7.78
CA LEU A 83 10.23 -7.20 6.75
C LEU A 83 10.99 -6.04 6.11
N ALA A 84 10.35 -4.88 5.90
CA ALA A 84 11.01 -3.68 5.41
C ALA A 84 12.01 -3.14 6.45
N ARG A 85 11.61 -3.12 7.73
CA ARG A 85 12.46 -2.67 8.84
C ARG A 85 13.69 -3.55 9.05
N THR A 86 13.54 -4.86 8.89
CA THR A 86 14.63 -5.83 9.04
C THR A 86 15.53 -5.95 7.81
N GLY A 87 15.16 -5.34 6.68
CA GLY A 87 15.94 -5.40 5.45
C GLY A 87 15.97 -6.79 4.82
N SER A 88 14.86 -7.54 4.89
CA SER A 88 14.77 -8.87 4.29
C SER A 88 15.00 -8.82 2.77
N LYS A 89 15.69 -9.82 2.22
CA LYS A 89 15.96 -9.94 0.77
C LYS A 89 14.70 -10.02 -0.09
N LEU A 90 13.56 -10.36 0.51
CA LEU A 90 12.26 -10.42 -0.16
C LEU A 90 11.69 -9.03 -0.45
N ILE A 91 12.14 -8.01 0.30
CA ILE A 91 11.63 -6.64 0.20
C ILE A 91 12.68 -5.71 -0.36
N GLN A 92 12.25 -4.86 -1.27
CA GLN A 92 12.98 -3.71 -1.76
C GLN A 92 12.30 -2.42 -1.29
N VAL A 93 13.06 -1.60 -0.59
CA VAL A 93 12.63 -0.25 -0.18
C VAL A 93 13.27 0.76 -1.12
N ALA A 94 12.44 1.57 -1.78
CA ALA A 94 12.88 2.72 -2.56
C ALA A 94 12.55 4.00 -1.78
N GLY A 95 13.51 4.92 -1.68
CA GLY A 95 13.35 6.19 -0.95
C GLY A 95 13.74 6.11 0.53
N ARG A 96 13.37 7.14 1.30
CA ARG A 96 13.61 7.20 2.75
C ARG A 96 12.31 6.87 3.49
N VAL A 97 12.33 5.80 4.26
CA VAL A 97 11.22 5.40 5.14
C VAL A 97 11.58 5.77 6.57
N ASP A 98 10.69 6.50 7.24
CA ASP A 98 10.71 6.58 8.70
C ASP A 98 9.67 5.60 9.26
N TYR A 99 10.10 4.70 10.15
CA TYR A 99 9.22 3.69 10.78
C TYR A 99 8.46 4.24 12.00
N THR A 100 8.60 5.54 12.24
CA THR A 100 7.87 6.29 13.26
C THR A 100 6.85 7.18 12.57
N CYS A 101 5.61 7.10 12.99
CA CYS A 101 4.58 7.99 12.49
C CYS A 101 4.44 9.18 13.44
N PRO A 102 4.75 10.42 13.00
CA PRO A 102 4.58 11.60 13.83
C PRO A 102 3.12 11.78 14.19
N SER A 103 2.86 12.01 15.47
CA SER A 103 1.54 12.40 15.99
C SER A 103 1.42 13.91 15.89
N GLY A 104 1.06 14.40 14.70
CA GLY A 104 0.82 15.82 14.43
C GLY A 104 -0.15 15.98 13.28
N ASP A 105 -1.03 16.98 13.39
CA ASP A 105 -2.01 17.38 12.37
C ASP A 105 -1.31 17.78 11.05
N PRO A 106 -2.00 17.81 9.90
CA PRO A 106 -1.39 18.14 8.63
C PRO A 106 -0.73 19.51 8.73
N GLN A 107 0.50 19.58 8.22
CA GLN A 107 1.31 20.80 8.18
C GLN A 107 0.47 22.01 7.81
N ASP A 108 0.50 23.05 8.65
CA ASP A 108 -0.22 24.30 8.42
C ASP A 108 0.08 24.81 7.00
N PRO A 109 -0.92 25.32 6.26
CA PRO A 109 -0.71 25.81 4.91
C PRO A 109 0.33 26.94 4.92
N VAL A 110 1.44 26.74 4.21
CA VAL A 110 2.50 27.74 4.08
C VAL A 110 2.06 28.80 3.07
N THR A 111 2.01 30.06 3.49
CA THR A 111 1.75 31.20 2.60
C THR A 111 3.05 31.93 2.29
N PHE A 112 3.36 32.11 1.00
CA PHE A 112 4.47 32.92 0.54
C PHE A 112 4.07 34.39 0.49
N THR A 113 4.68 35.23 1.32
CA THR A 113 4.40 36.67 1.40
C THR A 113 5.32 37.52 0.53
N THR A 114 6.46 36.98 0.09
CA THR A 114 7.45 37.69 -0.74
C THR A 114 7.68 36.97 -2.06
N ARG A 115 7.99 37.72 -3.14
CA ARG A 115 8.28 37.13 -4.47
C ARG A 115 9.54 36.27 -4.50
N GLU A 116 10.44 36.43 -3.54
CA GLU A 116 11.70 35.71 -3.43
C GLU A 116 11.56 34.38 -2.66
N SER A 117 10.39 34.12 -2.07
CA SER A 117 10.19 32.93 -1.26
C SER A 117 9.86 31.70 -2.12
N TYR A 118 10.55 30.59 -1.83
CA TYR A 118 10.40 29.31 -2.53
C TYR A 118 10.54 28.15 -1.54
N LEU A 119 9.91 27.01 -1.85
CA LEU A 119 10.16 25.75 -1.15
C LEU A 119 11.14 24.90 -1.94
N VAL A 120 12.12 24.35 -1.23
CA VAL A 120 12.91 23.23 -1.71
C VAL A 120 12.19 21.96 -1.28
N SER A 121 11.38 21.40 -2.17
CA SER A 121 10.74 20.11 -1.91
C SER A 121 11.73 18.97 -2.13
N VAL A 122 12.06 18.25 -1.06
CA VAL A 122 12.66 16.92 -1.20
C VAL A 122 11.51 15.96 -1.46
N SER A 123 11.33 15.57 -2.72
CA SER A 123 10.34 14.56 -3.10
C SER A 123 10.81 13.21 -2.57
N VAL A 124 10.42 12.86 -1.35
CA VAL A 124 10.68 11.52 -0.81
C VAL A 124 9.60 10.59 -1.34
N LEU A 125 9.86 10.01 -2.51
CA LEU A 125 9.02 8.97 -3.06
C LEU A 125 9.39 7.65 -2.38
N THR A 126 8.53 7.16 -1.48
CA THR A 126 8.83 5.96 -0.72
C THR A 126 7.90 4.81 -1.10
N VAL A 127 8.50 3.73 -1.58
CA VAL A 127 7.79 2.55 -2.08
C VAL A 127 8.42 1.31 -1.49
N VAL A 128 7.60 0.44 -0.91
CA VAL A 128 8.04 -0.89 -0.45
C VAL A 128 7.50 -1.92 -1.43
N GLY A 129 8.40 -2.59 -2.15
CA GLY A 129 8.08 -3.67 -3.07
C GLY A 129 8.45 -5.03 -2.46
N LEU A 130 7.54 -5.99 -2.48
CA LEU A 130 7.81 -7.39 -2.15
C LEU A 130 7.89 -8.21 -3.43
N PHE A 131 8.95 -8.98 -3.59
CA PHE A 131 9.09 -9.98 -4.65
C PHE A 131 8.64 -11.34 -4.13
N LEU A 132 7.61 -11.91 -4.75
CA LEU A 132 7.19 -13.28 -4.52
C LEU A 132 7.76 -14.11 -5.68
N GLY A 133 8.95 -14.69 -5.45
CA GLY A 133 9.69 -15.53 -6.39
C GLY A 133 10.08 -16.83 -5.75
#